data_AF-A0AA43GS23-F1
#
_entry.id   AF-A0AA43GS23-F1
#
_cell.length_a   1.000
_cell.length_b   1.000
_cell.length_c   1.000
_cell.angle_alpha   90.00
_cell.angle_beta   90.00
_cell.angle_gamma   90.00
#
_symmetry.space_group_name_H-M   'P 1'
#
loop_
_entity.id
_entity.type
_entity.pdbx_description
1 polymer ?
#
loop_
_entity_poly.entity_id
_entity_poly.type
_entity_poly.pdbx_seq_one_letter_code
_entity_poly.pdbx_strand_id
1 'polypeptide(L)'
;MNPKERRKLLNSLPGGESSVLRWRELESLQDCDLYDVLGELGYSLIRQTRVNRAEAFTYNQLLWLNDMPEVSAATVKALVRQFVKAGTDGLENSKLFQTPEVTTAGGLEALRLLGKPADVLLDVKVRLFAA
;
A
#
# COMPACT_ATOMS: atom_id res chain seq x y z
N MET A 1 -7.56 -8.96 -3.77
CA MET A 1 -8.57 -8.68 -2.72
C MET A 1 -8.98 -7.21 -2.76
N ASN A 2 -10.27 -6.90 -2.78
CA ASN A 2 -10.81 -5.54 -2.75
C ASN A 2 -11.14 -5.07 -1.31
N PRO A 3 -11.43 -3.78 -1.07
CA PRO A 3 -11.70 -3.25 0.28
C PRO A 3 -12.87 -3.93 1.02
N LYS A 4 -13.93 -4.36 0.30
CA LYS A 4 -15.08 -5.03 0.92
C LYS A 4 -14.69 -6.43 1.39
N GLU A 5 -13.96 -7.17 0.57
CA GLU A 5 -13.42 -8.49 0.93
C GLU A 5 -12.45 -8.40 2.11
N ARG A 6 -11.60 -7.37 2.15
CA ARG A 6 -10.71 -7.08 3.27
C ARG A 6 -11.45 -6.91 4.59
N ARG A 7 -12.48 -6.06 4.61
CA ARG A 7 -13.33 -5.90 5.81
C ARG A 7 -14.03 -7.21 6.20
N LYS A 8 -14.49 -7.98 5.22
CA LYS A 8 -15.10 -9.29 5.48
C LYS A 8 -14.11 -10.25 6.12
N LEU A 9 -12.85 -10.28 5.65
CA LEU A 9 -11.77 -11.05 6.25
C LEU A 9 -11.55 -10.62 7.70
N LEU A 10 -11.34 -9.33 7.96
CA LEU A 10 -11.11 -8.81 9.31
C LEU A 10 -12.27 -9.13 10.26
N ASN A 11 -13.51 -9.01 9.79
CA ASN A 11 -14.70 -9.34 10.57
C ASN A 11 -14.87 -10.84 10.84
N SER A 12 -14.21 -11.71 10.05
CA SER A 12 -14.26 -13.16 10.23
C SER A 12 -13.25 -13.68 11.26
N LEU A 13 -12.29 -12.84 11.67
CA LEU A 13 -11.28 -13.21 12.66
C LEU A 13 -11.90 -13.32 14.06
N PRO A 14 -11.42 -14.24 14.91
CA PRO A 14 -11.78 -14.25 16.33
C PRO A 14 -11.46 -12.90 16.98
N GLY A 15 -12.47 -12.20 17.52
CA GLY A 15 -12.31 -10.85 18.07
C GLY A 15 -12.17 -9.74 17.04
N GLY A 16 -12.33 -10.06 15.74
CA GLY A 16 -12.33 -9.11 14.63
C GLY A 16 -11.00 -8.37 14.43
N GLU A 17 -11.05 -7.26 13.70
CA GLU A 17 -9.90 -6.37 13.47
C GLU A 17 -9.21 -5.93 14.77
N SER A 18 -10.00 -5.66 15.82
CA SER A 18 -9.48 -5.20 17.11
C SER A 18 -8.52 -6.17 17.78
N SER A 19 -8.69 -7.48 17.56
CA SER A 19 -7.77 -8.49 18.10
C SER A 19 -6.37 -8.35 17.50
N VAL A 20 -6.29 -8.16 16.18
CA VAL A 20 -5.04 -8.02 15.42
C VAL A 20 -4.36 -6.69 15.75
N LEU A 21 -5.14 -5.61 15.87
CA LEU A 21 -4.60 -4.30 16.28
C LEU A 21 -3.98 -4.37 17.67
N ARG A 22 -4.61 -5.06 18.63
CA ARG A 22 -4.04 -5.27 19.97
C ARG A 22 -2.79 -6.13 19.93
N TRP A 23 -2.77 -7.20 19.14
CA TRP A 23 -1.58 -8.00 18.94
C TRP A 23 -0.41 -7.17 18.39
N ARG A 24 -0.68 -6.39 17.34
CA ARG A 24 0.29 -5.47 16.75
C ARG A 24 0.84 -4.48 17.78
N GLU A 25 0.02 -4.02 18.71
CA GLU A 25 0.45 -3.13 19.78
C GLU A 25 1.30 -3.83 20.85
N LEU A 26 0.85 -4.99 21.32
CA LEU A 26 1.57 -5.80 22.31
C LEU A 26 2.98 -6.20 21.85
N GLU A 27 3.09 -6.59 20.59
CA GLU A 27 4.36 -7.01 19.97
C GLU A 27 5.19 -5.84 19.43
N SER A 28 4.77 -4.59 19.66
CA SER A 28 5.48 -3.37 19.19
C SER A 28 5.70 -3.35 17.66
N LEU A 29 4.67 -3.73 16.91
CA LEU A 29 4.67 -3.91 15.45
C LEU A 29 3.93 -2.77 14.71
N GLN A 30 3.81 -1.59 15.31
CA GLN A 30 3.06 -0.46 14.75
C GLN A 30 3.65 0.06 13.42
N ASP A 31 4.93 -0.21 13.16
CA ASP A 31 5.58 0.12 11.88
C ASP A 31 5.16 -0.82 10.74
N CYS A 32 4.54 -1.96 11.06
CA CYS A 32 4.04 -2.92 10.08
C CYS A 32 2.60 -2.63 9.66
N ASP A 33 2.30 -2.99 8.41
CA ASP A 33 0.93 -3.01 7.94
C ASP A 33 0.13 -4.12 8.64
N LEU A 34 -1.17 -3.93 8.79
CA LEU A 34 -2.02 -4.93 9.45
C LEU A 34 -1.99 -6.28 8.72
N TYR A 35 -1.89 -6.27 7.39
CA TYR A 35 -1.85 -7.49 6.58
C TYR A 35 -0.47 -8.16 6.62
N ASP A 36 0.60 -7.41 6.86
CA ASP A 36 1.93 -7.98 7.14
C ASP A 36 1.91 -8.78 8.46
N VAL A 37 1.26 -8.24 9.51
CA VAL A 37 1.07 -8.96 10.80
C VAL A 37 0.19 -10.21 10.63
N LEU A 38 -0.89 -10.11 9.86
CA LEU A 38 -1.76 -11.26 9.57
C LEU A 38 -1.05 -12.34 8.75
N GLY A 39 -0.20 -11.94 7.80
CA GLY A 39 0.61 -12.85 7.00
C GLY A 39 1.56 -13.69 7.86
N GLU A 40 2.22 -13.05 8.83
CA GLU A 40 3.08 -13.74 9.79
C GLU A 40 2.27 -14.71 10.67
N LEU A 41 1.19 -14.24 11.30
CA LEU A 41 0.38 -15.03 12.22
C LEU A 41 -0.34 -16.22 11.56
N GLY A 42 -0.90 -15.99 10.37
CA GLY A 42 -1.75 -16.98 9.69
C GLY A 42 -1.02 -17.90 8.72
N TYR A 43 0.14 -17.45 8.20
CA TYR A 43 0.80 -18.11 7.07
C TYR A 43 2.33 -18.20 7.21
N SER A 44 2.89 -17.83 8.37
CA SER A 44 4.35 -17.84 8.62
C SER A 44 5.16 -17.05 7.58
N LEU A 45 4.55 -16.00 6.99
CA LEU A 45 5.26 -15.10 6.09
C LEU A 45 6.23 -14.21 6.86
N ILE A 46 7.29 -13.77 6.18
CA ILE A 46 8.21 -12.79 6.74
C ILE A 46 7.52 -11.43 6.74
N ARG A 47 7.21 -10.94 7.94
CA ARG A 47 6.65 -9.60 8.16
C ARG A 47 7.65 -8.53 7.74
N GLN A 48 7.17 -7.50 7.04
CA GLN A 48 7.96 -6.30 6.73
C GLN A 48 7.36 -5.05 7.41
N THR A 49 8.21 -4.05 7.68
CA THR A 49 7.71 -2.70 8.01
C THR A 49 7.17 -2.03 6.75
N ARG A 50 6.30 -1.04 6.93
CA ARG A 50 5.74 -0.27 5.80
C ARG A 50 6.82 0.45 5.00
N VAL A 51 7.87 0.93 5.66
CA VAL A 51 9.05 1.54 5.03
C VAL A 51 9.82 0.51 4.21
N ASN A 52 10.18 -0.63 4.80
CA ASN A 52 10.94 -1.67 4.11
C ASN A 52 10.20 -2.17 2.86
N ARG A 53 8.87 -2.34 2.95
CA ARG A 53 8.03 -2.75 1.81
C ARG A 53 8.00 -1.69 0.69
N ALA A 54 7.93 -0.41 1.05
CA ALA A 54 7.99 0.69 0.09
C ALA A 54 9.37 0.83 -0.58
N GLU A 55 10.44 0.58 0.17
CA GLU A 55 11.81 0.56 -0.35
C GLU A 55 12.03 -0.62 -1.28
N ALA A 56 11.59 -1.82 -0.86
CA ALA A 56 11.62 -3.02 -1.67
C ALA A 56 10.84 -2.83 -2.98
N PHE A 57 9.67 -2.18 -2.94
CA PHE A 57 8.95 -1.79 -4.16
C PHE A 57 9.80 -0.91 -5.07
N THR A 58 10.42 0.15 -4.53
CA THR A 58 11.19 1.10 -5.34
C THR A 58 12.39 0.41 -5.99
N TYR A 59 13.03 -0.50 -5.27
CA TYR A 59 14.16 -1.29 -5.75
C TYR A 59 13.74 -2.34 -6.79
N ASN A 60 12.76 -3.19 -6.46
CA ASN A 60 12.31 -4.30 -7.31
C ASN A 60 11.65 -3.82 -8.60
N GLN A 61 11.06 -2.62 -8.59
CA GLN A 61 10.32 -2.06 -9.72
C GLN A 61 11.11 -0.97 -10.45
N LEU A 62 12.43 -0.89 -10.28
CA LEU A 62 13.26 0.18 -10.84
C LEU A 62 13.08 0.34 -12.36
N LEU A 63 13.13 -0.76 -13.12
CA LEU A 63 12.93 -0.73 -14.58
C LEU A 63 11.53 -0.23 -14.94
N TRP A 64 10.51 -0.76 -14.28
CA TRP A 64 9.12 -0.36 -14.52
C TRP A 64 8.88 1.13 -14.21
N LEU A 65 9.53 1.67 -13.18
CA LEU A 65 9.47 3.10 -12.84
C LEU A 65 10.26 3.96 -13.84
N ASN A 66 11.39 3.45 -14.36
CA ASN A 66 12.24 4.18 -15.31
C ASN A 66 11.63 4.24 -16.73
N ASP A 67 10.78 3.28 -17.09
CA ASP A 67 10.07 3.27 -18.38
C ASP A 67 8.92 4.30 -18.44
N MET A 68 8.55 4.92 -17.31
CA MET A 68 7.48 5.92 -17.22
C MET A 68 7.98 7.33 -17.50
N PRO A 69 7.10 8.26 -17.93
CA PRO A 69 7.36 9.69 -17.78
C PRO A 69 7.70 10.03 -16.33
N GLU A 70 8.67 10.93 -16.13
CA GLU A 70 9.21 11.28 -14.81
C GLU A 70 8.11 11.68 -13.81
N VAL A 71 7.15 12.50 -14.26
CA VAL A 71 6.01 12.95 -13.44
C VAL A 71 5.08 11.80 -13.03
N SER A 72 4.91 10.80 -13.90
CA SER A 72 4.11 9.61 -13.61
C SER A 72 4.82 8.71 -12.59
N ALA A 73 6.13 8.51 -12.75
CA ALA A 73 6.95 7.78 -11.78
C ALA A 73 6.96 8.47 -10.40
N ALA A 74 7.04 9.81 -10.38
CA ALA A 74 6.96 10.61 -9.17
C ALA A 74 5.60 10.44 -8.47
N THR A 75 4.50 10.46 -9.24
CA THR A 75 3.15 10.24 -8.71
C THR A 75 2.98 8.82 -8.17
N VAL A 76 3.50 7.80 -8.85
CA VAL A 76 3.50 6.41 -8.37
C VAL A 76 4.26 6.29 -7.04
N LYS A 77 5.45 6.89 -6.92
CA LYS A 77 6.20 6.94 -5.66
C LYS A 77 5.42 7.68 -4.56
N ALA A 78 4.70 8.74 -4.91
CA ALA A 78 3.84 9.46 -3.96
C ALA A 78 2.66 8.61 -3.47
N LEU A 79 2.06 7.76 -4.32
CA LEU A 79 1.05 6.79 -3.89
C LEU A 79 1.64 5.78 -2.88
N VAL A 80 2.83 5.24 -3.16
CA VAL A 80 3.51 4.32 -2.24
C VAL A 80 3.85 5.00 -0.91
N ARG A 81 4.17 6.30 -0.89
CA ARG A 81 4.34 7.04 0.37
C ARG A 81 3.07 7.11 1.20
N GLN A 82 1.87 7.04 0.60
CA GLN A 82 0.63 6.95 1.37
C GLN A 82 0.50 5.61 2.10
N PHE A 83 1.05 4.52 1.53
CA PHE A 83 1.20 3.25 2.23
C PHE A 83 2.17 3.35 3.40
N VAL A 84 3.29 4.05 3.26
CA VAL A 84 4.21 4.27 4.40
C VAL A 84 3.48 4.95 5.57
N LYS A 85 2.67 5.96 5.29
CA LYS A 85 1.94 6.73 6.32
C LYS A 85 0.87 5.92 7.06
N ALA A 86 0.07 5.15 6.33
CA ALA A 86 -1.16 4.55 6.89
C ALA A 86 -1.39 3.07 6.50
N GLY A 87 -0.39 2.41 5.93
CA GLY A 87 -0.50 1.04 5.46
C GLY A 87 -1.50 0.90 4.32
N THR A 88 -2.15 -0.25 4.26
CA THR A 88 -3.17 -0.57 3.25
C THR A 88 -4.32 0.45 3.25
N ASP A 89 -4.69 0.99 4.42
CA ASP A 89 -5.73 2.03 4.54
C ASP A 89 -5.35 3.32 3.82
N GLY A 90 -4.06 3.66 3.81
CA GLY A 90 -3.54 4.81 3.05
C GLY A 90 -3.85 4.73 1.56
N LEU A 91 -3.78 3.51 0.99
CA LEU A 91 -4.08 3.26 -0.42
C LEU A 91 -5.57 3.05 -0.72
N GLU A 92 -6.41 2.96 0.31
CA GLU A 92 -7.86 2.78 0.20
C GLU A 92 -8.66 4.03 0.55
N ASN A 93 -7.97 5.07 1.02
CA ASN A 93 -8.54 6.38 1.26
C ASN A 93 -9.26 6.90 0.00
N SER A 94 -10.54 7.28 0.13
CA SER A 94 -11.33 7.86 -0.97
C SER A 94 -10.76 9.18 -1.48
N LYS A 95 -9.96 9.87 -0.66
CA LYS A 95 -9.24 11.10 -1.00
C LYS A 95 -7.77 10.85 -1.39
N LEU A 96 -7.34 9.61 -1.64
CA LEU A 96 -5.95 9.27 -2.00
C LEU A 96 -5.38 10.18 -3.09
N PHE A 97 -6.12 10.41 -4.17
CA PHE A 97 -5.66 11.25 -5.28
C PHE A 97 -5.73 12.76 -5.00
N GLN A 98 -6.32 13.16 -3.88
CA GLN A 98 -6.47 14.55 -3.44
C GLN A 98 -5.50 14.88 -2.30
N THR A 99 -4.68 13.92 -1.84
CA THR A 99 -3.68 14.21 -0.82
C THR A 99 -2.63 15.17 -1.39
N PRO A 100 -2.11 16.12 -0.59
CA PRO A 100 -1.11 17.08 -1.05
C PRO A 100 0.10 16.40 -1.70
N GLU A 101 0.57 15.27 -1.17
CA GLU A 101 1.76 14.62 -1.73
C GLU A 101 1.50 14.02 -3.12
N VAL A 102 0.30 13.49 -3.36
CA VAL A 102 -0.05 12.90 -4.65
C VAL A 102 -0.35 14.00 -5.67
N THR A 103 -1.05 15.06 -5.28
CA THR A 103 -1.36 16.19 -6.17
C THR A 103 -0.10 16.95 -6.56
N THR A 104 0.79 17.25 -5.62
CA THR A 104 2.08 17.93 -5.90
C THR A 104 3.00 17.08 -6.78
N ALA A 105 2.93 15.75 -6.69
CA ALA A 105 3.72 14.85 -7.54
C ALA A 105 3.21 14.72 -8.99
N GLY A 106 2.03 15.27 -9.30
CA GLY A 106 1.42 15.25 -10.63
C GLY A 106 -0.03 14.77 -10.67
N GLY A 107 -0.48 14.08 -9.62
CA GLY A 107 -1.87 13.69 -9.42
C GLY A 107 -2.46 12.81 -10.53
N LEU A 108 -3.77 12.90 -10.74
CA LEU A 108 -4.47 12.09 -11.74
C LEU A 108 -3.99 12.34 -13.16
N GLU A 109 -3.59 13.57 -13.50
CA GLU A 109 -3.12 13.89 -14.85
C GLU A 109 -1.83 13.14 -15.19
N ALA A 110 -0.89 13.06 -14.26
CA ALA A 110 0.33 12.31 -14.45
C ALA A 110 0.07 10.81 -14.63
N LEU A 111 -0.90 10.24 -13.91
CA LEU A 111 -1.28 8.83 -14.06
C LEU A 111 -1.99 8.57 -15.40
N ARG A 112 -2.69 9.56 -15.97
CA ARG A 112 -3.36 9.42 -17.27
C ARG A 112 -2.40 9.23 -18.43
N LEU A 113 -1.16 9.68 -18.30
CA LEU A 113 -0.10 9.42 -19.28
C LEU A 113 0.23 7.92 -19.40
N LEU A 114 -0.09 7.13 -18.37
CA LEU A 114 0.11 5.68 -18.34
C LEU A 114 -1.16 4.88 -18.66
N GLY A 115 -2.31 5.54 -18.83
CA GLY A 115 -3.61 4.90 -19.04
C GLY A 115 -4.66 5.28 -17.99
N LYS A 116 -5.54 4.36 -17.61
CA LYS A 116 -6.58 4.68 -16.62
C LYS A 116 -5.97 4.73 -15.21
N PRO A 117 -6.12 5.83 -14.44
CA PRO A 117 -5.50 5.94 -13.10
C PRO A 117 -5.89 4.83 -12.11
N ALA A 118 -7.10 4.27 -12.24
CA ALA A 118 -7.53 3.15 -11.41
C ALA A 118 -6.75 1.87 -11.69
N ASP A 119 -6.43 1.61 -12.96
CA ASP A 119 -5.64 0.44 -13.39
C ASP A 119 -4.19 0.60 -12.94
N VAL A 120 -3.63 1.82 -13.06
CA VAL A 120 -2.29 2.13 -12.55
C VAL A 120 -2.23 1.94 -11.03
N LEU A 121 -3.23 2.40 -10.27
CA LEU A 121 -3.28 2.18 -8.83
C LEU A 121 -3.37 0.68 -8.48
N LEU A 122 -4.08 -0.12 -9.28
CA LEU A 122 -4.13 -1.57 -9.11
C LEU A 122 -2.74 -2.20 -9.33
N ASP A 123 -2.04 -1.83 -10.40
CA ASP A 123 -0.68 -2.31 -10.68
C ASP A 123 0.30 -1.93 -9.56
N VAL A 124 0.20 -0.70 -9.05
CA VAL A 124 0.99 -0.24 -7.90
C VAL A 124 0.73 -1.14 -6.69
N LYS A 125 -0.54 -1.44 -6.37
CA LYS A 125 -0.90 -2.32 -5.25
C LYS A 125 -0.35 -3.72 -5.43
N VAL A 126 -0.51 -4.32 -6.62
CA VAL A 126 -0.02 -5.67 -6.92
C VAL A 126 1.48 -5.74 -6.72
N ARG A 127 2.23 -4.78 -7.28
CA ARG A 127 3.69 -4.74 -7.16
C ARG A 127 4.17 -4.44 -5.75
N LEU A 128 3.49 -3.56 -5.01
CA LEU A 128 3.86 -3.18 -3.65
C LEU A 128 3.65 -4.32 -2.65
N PHE A 129 2.55 -5.07 -2.77
CA PHE A 129 2.28 -6.20 -1.88
C PHE A 129 3.08 -7.46 -2.23
N ALA A 130 3.69 -7.51 -3.41
CA ALA A 130 4.61 -8.57 -3.82
C ALA A 130 6.09 -8.25 -3.56
N ALA A 131 6.40 -7.03 -3.09
CA ALA A 131 7.76 -6.58 -2.82
C ALA A 131 8.36 -7.15 -1.53
#